data_AF-A0A662T4W4-F1
#
_entry.id   AF-A0A662T4W4-F1
#
_cell.length_a   1.000
_cell.length_b   1.000
_cell.length_c   1.000
_cell.angle_alpha   90.00
_cell.angle_beta   90.00
_cell.angle_gamma   90.00
#
_symmetry.space_group_name_H-M   'P 1'
#
loop_
_entity.id
_entity.type
_entity.pdbx_description
1 polymer ?
#
loop_
_entity_poly.entity_id
_entity_poly.type
_entity_poly.pdbx_seq_one_letter_code
_entity_poly.pdbx_strand_id
1 'polypeptide(L)'
;MSHEIYVQACKEIAHRILAREIKSRNDILKIKSEVCREFKLTHIPSNPDIIRYSEEDKEKLREMLKLKPVRSTSGIVILSVMTEPFPCPHGRCAYCPRFPGAPVSYTGREPAAMRAIENEFDPYRQIRSRLKQLEDMGHSTQKIELIIQGGTFNATPAWYRKEFMRRVMKGILNAKFKDYKEAILAAERSKHRIVGMTIETRPDQTSERQIDWMLEMGFTRVELGVQTIFNEVYSKVKRGHDVKAVIDATRRLKDAGFKVCYHIMPGLPDTTQRMDLDIFRSLFENENFRPDMLKIYPTLVLEGTELYEWWKNGLYRPYSTNEAADLIELIKANFIPKWSRIMRVQRDIPAQEIIDGVKKGNLRQIIAERLKSHGLKCRCIRCREIGHKRLKNQINKPPDVVFTISAYPASRGMEYFIAAEDLNNDALIGFLRLRKPSEKAWRPEITSMESFLIRELHVYGEALPLGCRSKNSWQHRGVGTTLLKRAEELALEKGGEKIVVISGIGAKEYYFKHGYVRDGPYVSKMIK
;
A
#
# COMPACT_ATOMS: atom_id res chain seq x y z
N MET A 1 7.59 40.22 15.57
CA MET A 1 8.40 39.19 16.25
C MET A 1 9.59 38.89 15.36
N SER A 2 10.83 39.05 15.82
CA SER A 2 11.99 38.85 14.95
C SER A 2 12.15 37.37 14.61
N HIS A 3 12.54 37.07 13.36
CA HIS A 3 12.79 35.70 12.92
C HIS A 3 13.83 35.00 13.80
N GLU A 4 14.82 35.75 14.28
CA GLU A 4 15.84 35.28 15.24
C GLU A 4 15.26 34.74 16.54
N ILE A 5 14.31 35.46 17.17
CA ILE A 5 13.68 35.01 18.42
C ILE A 5 12.94 33.69 18.20
N TYR A 6 12.27 33.54 17.06
CA TYR A 6 11.58 32.30 16.71
C TYR A 6 12.55 31.13 16.51
N VAL A 7 13.69 31.37 15.84
CA VAL A 7 14.73 30.36 15.62
C VAL A 7 15.35 29.91 16.96
N GLN A 8 15.63 30.85 17.87
CA GLN A 8 16.18 30.48 19.18
C GLN A 8 15.18 29.74 20.06
N ALA A 9 13.90 30.11 20.02
CA ALA A 9 12.88 29.32 20.69
C ALA A 9 12.78 27.90 20.12
N CYS A 10 12.92 27.72 18.80
CA CYS A 10 12.97 26.38 18.20
C CYS A 10 14.16 25.55 18.70
N LYS A 11 15.35 26.15 18.78
CA LYS A 11 16.56 25.50 19.30
C LYS A 11 16.41 25.12 20.78
N GLU A 12 15.86 26.01 21.60
CA GLU A 12 15.64 25.77 23.01
C GLU A 12 14.62 24.64 23.26
N ILE A 13 13.53 24.61 22.48
CA ILE A 13 12.56 23.50 22.53
C ILE A 13 13.25 22.18 22.18
N ALA A 14 14.07 22.16 21.13
CA ALA A 14 14.81 20.98 20.71
C ALA A 14 15.74 20.47 21.83
N HIS A 15 16.52 21.37 22.43
CA HIS A 15 17.43 21.09 23.54
C HIS A 15 16.69 20.45 24.72
N ARG A 16 15.59 21.08 25.18
CA ARG A 16 14.81 20.59 26.34
C ARG A 16 14.16 19.23 26.08
N ILE A 17 13.73 18.96 24.85
CA ILE A 17 13.18 17.65 24.49
C ILE A 17 14.25 16.58 24.56
N LEU A 18 15.48 16.87 24.13
CA LEU A 18 16.57 15.91 24.13
C LEU A 18 17.19 15.67 25.51
N ALA A 19 17.21 16.71 26.35
CA ALA A 19 17.76 16.68 27.70
C ALA A 19 16.82 16.09 28.76
N ARG A 20 15.50 16.19 28.58
CA ARG A 20 14.51 15.66 29.53
C ARG A 20 14.08 14.24 29.20
N GLU A 21 13.75 13.47 30.24
CA GLU A 21 13.11 12.16 30.08
C GLU A 21 11.63 12.36 29.69
N ILE A 22 11.32 12.21 28.40
CA ILE A 22 9.95 12.37 27.87
C ILE A 22 9.18 11.06 28.02
N LYS A 23 8.15 11.06 28.88
CA LYS A 23 7.32 9.89 29.15
C LYS A 23 6.04 9.88 28.32
N SER A 24 5.61 11.04 27.84
CA SER A 24 4.37 11.21 27.07
C SER A 24 4.43 12.37 26.08
N ARG A 25 3.49 12.40 25.13
CA ARG A 25 3.31 13.57 24.24
C ARG A 25 2.93 14.85 24.99
N ASN A 26 2.30 14.74 26.15
CA ASN A 26 1.94 15.91 26.95
C ASN A 26 3.17 16.61 27.50
N ASP A 27 4.25 15.87 27.76
CA ASP A 27 5.52 16.46 28.23
C ASP A 27 6.15 17.35 27.15
N ILE A 28 6.07 16.92 25.88
CA ILE A 28 6.51 17.71 24.72
C ILE A 28 5.68 19.00 24.57
N LEU A 29 4.36 18.91 24.76
CA LEU A 29 3.47 20.08 24.70
C LEU A 29 3.74 21.06 25.84
N LYS A 30 4.05 20.57 27.04
CA LYS A 30 4.47 21.40 28.18
C LYS A 30 5.76 22.15 27.86
N ILE A 31 6.79 21.46 27.38
CA ILE A 31 8.07 22.09 26.98
C ILE A 31 7.85 23.18 25.94
N LYS A 32 7.06 22.90 24.90
CA LYS A 32 6.70 23.91 23.88
C LYS A 32 6.03 25.13 24.50
N SER A 33 5.09 24.91 25.42
CA SER A 33 4.35 26.00 26.08
C SER A 33 5.24 26.83 27.01
N GLU A 34 6.15 26.18 27.75
CA GLU A 34 7.15 26.84 28.61
C GLU A 34 8.04 27.78 27.79
N VAL A 35 8.63 27.27 26.71
CA VAL A 35 9.53 28.06 25.85
C VAL A 35 8.77 29.17 25.11
N CYS A 36 7.54 28.93 24.67
CA CYS A 36 6.70 29.99 24.09
C CYS A 36 6.49 31.15 25.07
N ARG A 37 6.30 30.86 26.36
CA ARG A 37 6.11 31.89 27.39
C ARG A 37 7.39 32.67 27.65
N GLU A 38 8.54 31.99 27.70
CA GLU A 38 9.85 32.62 27.91
C GLU A 38 10.24 33.54 26.75
N PHE A 39 10.06 33.08 25.52
CA PHE A 39 10.40 33.83 24.31
C PHE A 39 9.27 34.76 23.83
N LYS A 40 8.16 34.86 24.60
CA LYS A 40 6.97 35.67 24.30
C LYS A 40 6.43 35.44 22.88
N LEU A 41 6.39 34.17 22.45
CA LEU A 41 5.91 33.80 21.14
C LEU A 41 4.37 33.90 21.08
N THR A 42 3.85 34.40 19.95
CA THR A 42 2.40 34.49 19.70
C THR A 42 1.77 33.16 19.30
N HIS A 43 2.59 32.17 18.92
CA HIS A 43 2.15 30.85 18.52
C HIS A 43 3.21 29.80 18.85
N ILE A 44 2.77 28.55 18.97
CA ILE A 44 3.65 27.42 19.29
C ILE A 44 4.45 26.99 18.05
N PRO A 45 5.79 26.90 18.14
CA PRO A 45 6.61 26.40 17.04
C PRO A 45 6.19 25.01 16.57
N SER A 46 6.14 24.86 15.25
CA SER A 46 5.79 23.60 14.62
C SER A 46 6.87 22.53 14.88
N ASN A 47 6.50 21.25 14.96
CA ASN A 47 7.49 20.16 15.08
C ASN A 47 8.58 20.20 13.98
N PRO A 48 8.24 20.49 12.71
CA PRO A 48 9.22 20.68 11.64
C PRO A 48 10.20 21.80 11.88
N ASP A 49 9.72 22.95 12.37
CA ASP A 49 10.60 24.09 12.61
C ASP A 49 11.58 23.78 13.74
N ILE A 50 11.10 23.13 14.82
CA ILE A 50 11.95 22.63 15.90
C ILE A 50 13.05 21.69 15.34
N ILE A 51 12.68 20.73 14.49
CA ILE A 51 13.65 19.81 13.86
C ILE A 51 14.58 20.54 12.88
N ARG A 52 14.06 21.49 12.11
CA ARG A 52 14.79 22.21 11.06
C ARG A 52 15.87 23.08 11.67
N TYR A 53 15.50 23.89 12.67
CA TYR A 53 16.35 24.88 13.31
C TYR A 53 17.23 24.30 14.43
N SER A 54 16.94 23.08 14.92
CA SER A 54 17.83 22.37 15.85
C SER A 54 19.24 22.20 15.26
N GLU A 55 20.25 22.31 16.11
CA GLU A 55 21.64 21.93 15.81
C GLU A 55 22.03 20.59 16.45
N GLU A 56 21.18 20.08 17.35
CA GLU A 56 21.35 18.79 18.05
C GLU A 56 20.83 17.59 17.24
N ASP A 57 20.78 16.41 17.87
CA ASP A 57 20.39 15.13 17.27
C ASP A 57 18.98 15.16 16.64
N LYS A 58 18.95 15.54 15.34
CA LYS A 58 17.74 15.62 14.52
C LYS A 58 17.06 14.26 14.35
N GLU A 59 17.78 13.15 14.47
CA GLU A 59 17.18 11.82 14.34
C GLU A 59 16.34 11.50 15.58
N LYS A 60 16.92 11.66 16.76
CA LYS A 60 16.21 11.45 18.03
C LYS A 60 15.03 12.42 18.16
N LEU A 61 15.19 13.69 17.76
CA LEU A 61 14.08 14.65 17.72
C LEU A 61 12.97 14.22 16.75
N ARG A 62 13.31 13.75 15.55
CA ARG A 62 12.31 13.24 14.59
C ARG A 62 11.54 12.06 15.15
N GLU A 63 12.19 11.18 15.90
CA GLU A 63 11.54 10.04 16.53
C GLU A 63 10.53 10.50 17.59
N MET A 64 10.95 11.39 18.49
CA MET A 64 10.13 11.89 19.61
C MET A 64 8.98 12.80 19.15
N LEU A 65 9.22 13.64 18.13
CA LEU A 65 8.25 14.61 17.59
C LEU A 65 7.35 14.05 16.48
N LYS A 66 7.52 12.77 16.10
CA LYS A 66 6.75 12.17 15.00
C LYS A 66 5.26 12.11 15.34
N LEU A 67 4.45 12.76 14.50
CA LEU A 67 3.01 12.61 14.56
C LEU A 67 2.57 11.32 13.84
N LYS A 68 1.60 10.60 14.41
CA LYS A 68 1.02 9.36 13.84
C LYS A 68 2.10 8.35 13.35
N PRO A 69 2.95 7.80 14.23
CA PRO A 69 4.14 7.03 13.86
C PRO A 69 3.84 5.84 12.94
N VAL A 70 2.68 5.18 13.13
CA VAL A 70 2.17 4.06 12.32
C VAL A 70 2.13 4.35 10.80
N ARG A 71 2.09 5.62 10.40
CA ARG A 71 2.05 6.01 8.97
C ARG A 71 3.34 5.76 8.20
N SER A 72 4.47 5.65 8.88
CA SER A 72 5.75 5.34 8.23
C SER A 72 6.63 4.42 9.07
N THR A 73 6.00 3.47 9.78
CA THR A 73 6.71 2.43 10.55
C THR A 73 7.53 1.50 9.67
N SER A 74 7.15 1.31 8.41
CA SER A 74 7.93 0.55 7.41
C SER A 74 9.01 1.38 6.72
N GLY A 75 9.14 2.68 7.04
CA GLY A 75 10.02 3.62 6.34
C GLY A 75 9.62 3.97 4.91
N ILE A 76 8.41 3.60 4.50
CA ILE A 76 7.80 4.02 3.25
C ILE A 76 6.58 4.89 3.57
N VAL A 77 6.50 6.05 2.94
CA VAL A 77 5.33 6.92 3.06
C VAL A 77 4.37 6.67 1.92
N ILE A 78 3.10 6.44 2.25
CA ILE A 78 2.02 6.31 1.27
C ILE A 78 1.55 7.70 0.84
N LEU A 79 1.62 7.98 -0.45
CA LEU A 79 1.11 9.21 -1.07
C LEU A 79 0.03 8.83 -2.09
N SER A 80 -1.21 9.18 -1.78
CA SER A 80 -2.35 8.96 -2.67
C SER A 80 -2.66 10.20 -3.49
N VAL A 81 -2.89 10.02 -4.78
CA VAL A 81 -3.27 11.06 -5.75
C VAL A 81 -4.56 10.61 -6.41
N MET A 82 -5.57 11.47 -6.46
CA MET A 82 -6.83 11.16 -7.14
C MET A 82 -6.87 11.74 -8.54
N THR A 83 -7.53 11.00 -9.43
CA THR A 83 -7.84 11.46 -10.78
C THR A 83 -9.03 12.41 -10.77
N GLU A 84 -9.19 13.20 -11.82
CA GLU A 84 -10.46 13.87 -12.10
C GLU A 84 -11.62 12.87 -12.17
N PRO A 85 -12.86 13.32 -11.89
CA PRO A 85 -14.06 12.50 -12.04
C PRO A 85 -14.31 12.14 -13.51
N PHE A 86 -14.07 10.88 -13.88
CA PHE A 86 -14.48 10.31 -15.17
C PHE A 86 -15.64 9.34 -14.99
N PRO A 87 -16.61 9.30 -15.93
CA PRO A 87 -17.65 8.29 -15.91
C PRO A 87 -17.04 6.88 -16.02
N CYS A 88 -17.64 5.92 -15.33
CA CYS A 88 -17.26 4.52 -15.48
C CYS A 88 -17.77 4.00 -16.83
N PRO A 89 -16.97 3.26 -17.63
CA PRO A 89 -17.35 2.92 -19.00
C PRO A 89 -18.52 1.94 -19.13
N HIS A 90 -18.92 1.27 -18.05
CA HIS A 90 -20.12 0.40 -18.03
C HIS A 90 -21.35 1.05 -17.37
N GLY A 91 -21.28 2.33 -17.00
CA GLY A 91 -22.35 3.01 -16.27
C GLY A 91 -22.13 3.06 -14.76
N ARG A 92 -23.00 2.41 -13.97
CA ARG A 92 -23.02 2.58 -12.50
C ARG A 92 -23.35 1.25 -11.80
N CYS A 93 -22.49 0.86 -10.86
CA CYS A 93 -22.79 -0.24 -9.93
C CYS A 93 -23.78 0.24 -8.86
N ALA A 94 -24.65 -0.66 -8.38
CA ALA A 94 -25.72 -0.33 -7.43
C ALA A 94 -25.21 0.29 -6.11
N TYR A 95 -24.03 -0.14 -5.64
CA TYR A 95 -23.39 0.34 -4.40
C TYR A 95 -22.44 1.52 -4.59
N CYS A 96 -22.17 1.97 -5.84
CA CYS A 96 -21.19 3.01 -6.09
C CYS A 96 -21.78 4.41 -5.84
N PRO A 97 -21.25 5.19 -4.89
CA PRO A 97 -21.65 6.58 -4.71
C PRO A 97 -21.22 7.43 -5.93
N ARG A 98 -22.02 8.45 -6.23
CA ARG A 98 -21.75 9.48 -7.23
C ARG A 98 -22.03 10.85 -6.60
N PHE A 99 -21.01 11.40 -5.95
CA PHE A 99 -21.08 12.75 -5.43
C PHE A 99 -20.57 13.73 -6.49
N PRO A 100 -21.27 14.85 -6.74
CA PRO A 100 -20.79 15.87 -7.66
C PRO A 100 -19.37 16.32 -7.32
N GLY A 101 -18.49 16.35 -8.32
CA GLY A 101 -17.09 16.75 -8.14
C GLY A 101 -16.20 15.70 -7.47
N ALA A 102 -16.68 14.49 -7.17
CA ALA A 102 -15.87 13.40 -6.61
C ALA A 102 -15.62 12.27 -7.64
N PRO A 103 -14.45 11.62 -7.61
CA PRO A 103 -14.19 10.44 -8.43
C PRO A 103 -15.16 9.30 -8.13
N VAL A 104 -15.37 8.41 -9.11
CA VAL A 104 -16.30 7.27 -8.97
C VAL A 104 -15.94 6.42 -7.75
N SER A 105 -16.95 6.05 -6.98
CA SER A 105 -16.85 5.30 -5.72
C SER A 105 -16.41 6.11 -4.50
N TYR A 106 -16.15 7.41 -4.63
CA TYR A 106 -15.81 8.29 -3.51
C TYR A 106 -16.95 9.26 -3.19
N THR A 107 -16.97 9.75 -1.95
CA THR A 107 -17.94 10.74 -1.46
C THR A 107 -17.46 12.19 -1.64
N GLY A 108 -16.16 12.39 -1.84
CA GLY A 108 -15.56 13.73 -1.88
C GLY A 108 -15.20 14.25 -0.48
N ARG A 109 -15.69 13.59 0.57
CA ARG A 109 -15.46 13.94 1.97
C ARG A 109 -14.32 13.14 2.60
N GLU A 110 -13.77 12.15 1.90
CA GLU A 110 -12.58 11.45 2.35
C GLU A 110 -11.38 12.40 2.40
N PRO A 111 -10.44 12.25 3.34
CA PRO A 111 -9.28 13.15 3.41
C PRO A 111 -8.47 13.23 2.12
N ALA A 112 -8.37 12.14 1.37
CA ALA A 112 -7.70 12.14 0.06
C ALA A 112 -8.50 12.87 -1.02
N ALA A 113 -9.83 12.73 -1.00
CA ALA A 113 -10.71 13.40 -1.95
C ALA A 113 -10.79 14.90 -1.70
N MET A 114 -10.93 15.34 -0.44
CA MET A 114 -10.91 16.76 -0.09
C MET A 114 -9.61 17.43 -0.56
N ARG A 115 -8.46 16.81 -0.31
CA ARG A 115 -7.17 17.32 -0.82
C ARG A 115 -7.12 17.36 -2.34
N ALA A 116 -7.71 16.39 -3.02
CA ALA A 116 -7.74 16.39 -4.48
C ALA A 116 -8.58 17.56 -5.01
N ILE A 117 -9.76 17.80 -4.42
CA ILE A 117 -10.64 18.92 -4.75
C ILE A 117 -9.93 20.26 -4.50
N GLU A 118 -9.30 20.44 -3.34
CA GLU A 118 -8.51 21.64 -3.01
C GLU A 118 -7.37 21.92 -4.01
N ASN A 119 -6.88 20.88 -4.67
CA ASN A 119 -5.80 20.98 -5.66
C ASN A 119 -6.33 20.86 -7.10
N GLU A 120 -7.65 21.00 -7.31
CA GLU A 120 -8.31 20.92 -8.63
C GLU A 120 -7.94 19.63 -9.40
N PHE A 121 -7.77 18.53 -8.68
CA PHE A 121 -7.32 17.23 -9.19
C PHE A 121 -5.96 17.25 -9.92
N ASP A 122 -5.21 18.34 -9.83
CA ASP A 122 -3.90 18.48 -10.44
C ASP A 122 -2.85 17.58 -9.74
N PRO A 123 -2.24 16.59 -10.43
CA PRO A 123 -1.32 15.66 -9.79
C PRO A 123 -0.07 16.33 -9.24
N TYR A 124 0.43 17.36 -9.91
CA TYR A 124 1.59 18.12 -9.45
C TYR A 124 1.25 18.79 -8.11
N ARG A 125 0.14 19.54 -8.06
CA ARG A 125 -0.26 20.27 -6.85
C ARG A 125 -0.57 19.32 -5.68
N GLN A 126 -1.32 18.24 -5.94
CA GLN A 126 -1.61 17.19 -4.95
C GLN A 126 -0.33 16.61 -4.33
N ILE A 127 0.66 16.26 -5.15
CA ILE A 127 1.93 15.70 -4.67
C ILE A 127 2.73 16.74 -3.88
N ARG A 128 2.89 17.97 -4.40
CA ARG A 128 3.66 19.02 -3.72
C ARG A 128 3.05 19.37 -2.36
N SER A 129 1.74 19.58 -2.31
CA SER A 129 1.01 19.85 -1.07
C SER A 129 1.18 18.70 -0.06
N ARG A 130 1.02 17.45 -0.51
CA ARG A 130 1.11 16.29 0.38
C ARG A 130 2.53 16.03 0.87
N LEU A 131 3.55 16.19 0.03
CA LEU A 131 4.95 16.08 0.42
C LEU A 131 5.29 17.11 1.50
N LYS A 132 4.93 18.37 1.26
CA LYS A 132 5.12 19.45 2.23
C LYS A 132 4.44 19.11 3.56
N GLN A 133 3.17 18.69 3.54
CA GLN A 133 2.45 18.32 4.75
C GLN A 133 3.13 17.17 5.53
N LEU A 134 3.70 16.18 4.83
CA LEU A 134 4.36 15.03 5.46
C LEU A 134 5.70 15.41 6.09
N GLU A 135 6.49 16.23 5.39
CA GLU A 135 7.71 16.83 5.93
C GLU A 135 7.38 17.72 7.12
N ASP A 136 6.28 18.48 7.02
CA ASP A 136 5.73 19.33 8.08
C ASP A 136 5.14 18.50 9.26
N MET A 137 5.09 17.18 9.16
CA MET A 137 4.72 16.27 10.25
C MET A 137 5.92 15.47 10.80
N GLY A 138 7.13 15.71 10.27
CA GLY A 138 8.35 15.01 10.65
C GLY A 138 8.52 13.63 10.00
N HIS A 139 7.74 13.29 8.97
CA HIS A 139 7.91 12.03 8.24
C HIS A 139 9.02 12.16 7.18
N SER A 140 9.93 11.19 7.12
CA SER A 140 10.86 11.07 6.00
C SER A 140 10.12 10.74 4.71
N THR A 141 10.24 11.60 3.70
CA THR A 141 9.64 11.46 2.36
C THR A 141 10.63 10.89 1.33
N GLN A 142 11.72 10.25 1.80
CA GLN A 142 12.75 9.71 0.91
C GLN A 142 12.28 8.48 0.12
N LYS A 143 11.41 7.66 0.70
CA LYS A 143 10.83 6.48 0.06
C LYS A 143 9.32 6.61 0.03
N ILE A 144 8.76 6.60 -1.17
CA ILE A 144 7.33 6.85 -1.41
C ILE A 144 6.72 5.65 -2.13
N GLU A 145 5.56 5.22 -1.65
CA GLU A 145 4.64 4.42 -2.44
C GLU A 145 3.50 5.30 -2.92
N LEU A 146 3.44 5.51 -4.24
CA LEU A 146 2.38 6.28 -4.88
C LEU A 146 1.15 5.40 -5.11
N ILE A 147 -0.04 5.94 -4.85
CA ILE A 147 -1.31 5.26 -5.14
C ILE A 147 -2.17 6.20 -5.98
N ILE A 148 -2.47 5.80 -7.21
CA ILE A 148 -3.40 6.51 -8.09
C ILE A 148 -4.80 5.95 -7.85
N GLN A 149 -5.67 6.81 -7.34
CA GLN A 149 -7.02 6.49 -6.91
C GLN A 149 -8.05 7.04 -7.89
N GLY A 150 -9.15 6.30 -8.07
CA GLY A 150 -10.25 6.66 -8.97
C GLY A 150 -10.96 5.45 -9.59
N GLY A 151 -10.37 4.24 -9.50
CA GLY A 151 -10.95 2.96 -9.90
C GLY A 151 -11.17 2.76 -11.41
N THR A 152 -11.26 3.85 -12.17
CA THR A 152 -11.49 3.89 -13.62
C THR A 152 -10.32 4.53 -14.38
N PHE A 153 -9.19 4.81 -13.71
CA PHE A 153 -8.06 5.51 -14.34
C PHE A 153 -7.62 4.85 -15.65
N ASN A 154 -7.54 3.52 -15.68
CA ASN A 154 -7.12 2.79 -16.87
C ASN A 154 -8.17 2.73 -18.00
N ALA A 155 -9.39 3.20 -17.75
CA ALA A 155 -10.44 3.38 -18.74
C ALA A 155 -10.53 4.84 -19.26
N THR A 156 -9.84 5.80 -18.63
CA THR A 156 -9.85 7.20 -19.06
C THR A 156 -9.12 7.38 -20.41
N PRO A 157 -9.38 8.47 -21.16
CA PRO A 157 -8.74 8.72 -22.44
C PRO A 157 -7.20 8.68 -22.36
N ALA A 158 -6.56 8.18 -23.42
CA ALA A 158 -5.10 7.99 -23.45
C ALA A 158 -4.32 9.31 -23.26
N TRP A 159 -4.83 10.43 -23.80
CA TRP A 159 -4.21 11.76 -23.62
C TRP A 159 -4.19 12.16 -22.14
N TYR A 160 -5.30 11.93 -21.42
CA TYR A 160 -5.43 12.28 -20.01
C TYR A 160 -4.49 11.42 -19.16
N ARG A 161 -4.45 10.10 -19.38
CA ARG A 161 -3.52 9.21 -18.65
C ARG A 161 -2.07 9.62 -18.81
N LYS A 162 -1.64 9.95 -20.05
CA LYS A 162 -0.28 10.40 -20.35
C LYS A 162 0.04 11.71 -19.64
N GLU A 163 -0.84 12.70 -19.76
CA GLU A 163 -0.66 14.00 -19.12
C GLU A 163 -0.67 13.88 -17.59
N PHE A 164 -1.57 13.08 -17.02
CA PHE A 164 -1.64 12.82 -15.59
C PHE A 164 -0.32 12.27 -15.07
N MET A 165 0.23 11.23 -15.70
CA MET A 165 1.51 10.65 -15.30
C MET A 165 2.66 11.65 -15.47
N ARG A 166 2.66 12.45 -16.54
CA ARG A 166 3.63 13.54 -16.72
C ARG A 166 3.58 14.53 -15.56
N ARG A 167 2.38 14.94 -15.12
CA ARG A 167 2.22 15.83 -13.95
C ARG A 167 2.63 15.16 -12.63
N VAL A 168 2.37 13.86 -12.46
CA VAL A 168 2.87 13.07 -11.31
C VAL A 168 4.39 13.16 -11.23
N MET A 169 5.09 12.86 -12.33
CA MET A 169 6.56 12.91 -12.36
C MET A 169 7.09 14.32 -12.13
N LYS A 170 6.43 15.34 -12.68
CA LYS A 170 6.76 16.74 -12.39
C LYS A 170 6.61 17.07 -10.90
N GLY A 171 5.60 16.53 -10.22
CA GLY A 171 5.37 16.73 -8.79
C GLY A 171 6.49 16.13 -7.92
N ILE A 172 6.97 14.94 -8.31
CA ILE A 172 8.05 14.22 -7.63
C ILE A 172 9.40 14.89 -7.86
N LEU A 173 9.74 15.20 -9.12
CA LEU A 173 11.03 15.77 -9.49
C LEU A 173 11.13 17.27 -9.17
N ASN A 174 10.00 17.98 -9.22
CA ASN A 174 9.95 19.44 -9.19
C ASN A 174 10.87 20.10 -10.23
N ALA A 175 11.03 19.46 -11.39
CA ALA A 175 11.90 19.89 -12.48
C ALA A 175 11.19 19.73 -13.83
N LYS A 176 11.71 20.40 -14.87
CA LYS A 176 11.30 20.19 -16.25
C LYS A 176 12.04 18.98 -16.82
N PHE A 177 11.41 18.30 -17.77
CA PHE A 177 11.97 17.18 -18.54
C PHE A 177 11.30 17.17 -19.93
N LYS A 178 11.99 16.66 -20.95
CA LYS A 178 11.53 16.63 -22.34
C LYS A 178 10.45 15.58 -22.55
N ASP A 179 10.68 14.38 -22.03
CA ASP A 179 9.77 13.24 -22.17
C ASP A 179 9.69 12.40 -20.88
N TYR A 180 8.77 11.43 -20.88
CA TYR A 180 8.54 10.59 -19.71
C TYR A 180 9.73 9.65 -19.40
N LYS A 181 10.52 9.26 -20.41
CA LYS A 181 11.68 8.39 -20.23
C LYS A 181 12.79 9.12 -19.48
N GLU A 182 13.06 10.36 -19.85
CA GLU A 182 13.95 11.26 -19.10
C GLU A 182 13.47 11.44 -17.66
N ALA A 183 12.16 11.62 -17.46
CA ALA A 183 11.58 11.75 -16.13
C ALA A 183 11.81 10.51 -15.26
N ILE A 184 11.63 9.30 -15.81
CA ILE A 184 11.92 8.04 -15.09
C ILE A 184 13.37 8.02 -14.65
N LEU A 185 14.31 8.26 -15.57
CA LEU A 185 15.76 8.21 -15.29
C LEU A 185 16.16 9.21 -14.19
N ALA A 186 15.64 10.44 -14.26
CA ALA A 186 15.85 11.44 -13.21
C ALA A 186 15.26 10.99 -11.86
N ALA A 187 14.09 10.34 -11.87
CA ALA A 187 13.40 9.92 -10.65
C ALA A 187 14.11 8.77 -9.92
N GLU A 188 14.91 7.95 -10.60
CA GLU A 188 15.69 6.87 -9.98
C GLU A 188 16.64 7.37 -8.89
N ARG A 189 17.16 8.61 -9.05
CA ARG A 189 18.11 9.25 -8.13
C ARG A 189 17.53 10.47 -7.40
N SER A 190 16.24 10.71 -7.52
CA SER A 190 15.58 11.85 -6.89
C SER A 190 15.57 11.76 -5.36
N LYS A 191 15.39 12.91 -4.69
CA LYS A 191 15.20 12.98 -3.22
C LYS A 191 14.01 12.12 -2.76
N HIS A 192 12.96 12.06 -3.57
CA HIS A 192 11.69 11.40 -3.29
C HIS A 192 11.56 10.13 -4.13
N ARG A 193 12.22 9.05 -3.69
CA ARG A 193 12.30 7.79 -4.45
C ARG A 193 10.96 7.08 -4.47
N ILE A 194 10.39 6.90 -5.67
CA ILE A 194 9.19 6.10 -5.90
C ILE A 194 9.59 4.62 -5.82
N VAL A 195 9.48 4.02 -4.62
CA VAL A 195 9.82 2.60 -4.39
C VAL A 195 8.69 1.66 -4.76
N GLY A 196 7.48 2.18 -4.95
CA GLY A 196 6.33 1.45 -5.45
C GLY A 196 5.28 2.39 -6.01
N MET A 197 4.50 1.91 -6.97
CA MET A 197 3.40 2.68 -7.52
C MET A 197 2.24 1.76 -7.81
N THR A 198 1.06 2.17 -7.34
CA THR A 198 -0.17 1.39 -7.33
C THR A 198 -1.21 2.05 -8.21
N ILE A 199 -1.87 1.27 -9.05
CA ILE A 199 -3.05 1.67 -9.82
C ILE A 199 -4.26 0.87 -9.35
N GLU A 200 -5.36 1.57 -9.07
CA GLU A 200 -6.68 0.97 -8.87
C GLU A 200 -7.38 0.85 -10.25
N THR A 201 -7.85 -0.34 -10.60
CA THR A 201 -8.52 -0.58 -11.88
C THR A 201 -9.59 -1.68 -11.79
N ARG A 202 -10.38 -1.80 -12.86
CA ARG A 202 -11.31 -2.90 -13.04
C ARG A 202 -10.61 -4.09 -13.74
N PRO A 203 -11.03 -5.34 -13.45
CA PRO A 203 -10.51 -6.53 -14.14
C PRO A 203 -10.62 -6.50 -15.67
N ASP A 204 -11.70 -5.94 -16.23
CA ASP A 204 -11.87 -5.82 -17.68
C ASP A 204 -10.97 -4.75 -18.34
N GLN A 205 -10.22 -4.01 -17.53
CA GLN A 205 -9.31 -2.94 -17.97
C GLN A 205 -7.85 -3.34 -17.75
N THR A 206 -7.51 -4.60 -18.04
CA THR A 206 -6.15 -5.14 -17.97
C THR A 206 -5.83 -6.04 -19.17
N SER A 207 -6.05 -5.52 -20.38
CA SER A 207 -5.47 -6.14 -21.60
C SER A 207 -3.94 -6.09 -21.56
N GLU A 208 -3.27 -6.91 -22.37
CA GLU A 208 -1.80 -6.93 -22.45
C GLU A 208 -1.25 -5.53 -22.77
N ARG A 209 -1.82 -4.85 -23.77
CA ARG A 209 -1.47 -3.46 -24.11
C ARG A 209 -1.65 -2.48 -22.95
N GLN A 210 -2.70 -2.66 -22.15
CA GLN A 210 -2.92 -1.83 -20.96
C GLN A 210 -1.87 -2.10 -19.88
N ILE A 211 -1.49 -3.36 -19.69
CA ILE A 211 -0.44 -3.78 -18.75
C ILE A 211 0.94 -3.29 -19.21
N ASP A 212 1.24 -3.36 -20.50
CA ASP A 212 2.47 -2.83 -21.09
C ASP A 212 2.61 -1.33 -20.80
N TRP A 213 1.53 -0.57 -21.01
CA TRP A 213 1.49 0.84 -20.65
C TRP A 213 1.71 1.06 -19.14
N MET A 214 1.11 0.22 -18.28
CA MET A 214 1.35 0.30 -16.83
C MET A 214 2.83 0.06 -16.47
N LEU A 215 3.49 -0.89 -17.12
CA LEU A 215 4.92 -1.16 -16.93
C LEU A 215 5.77 0.04 -17.36
N GLU A 216 5.49 0.60 -18.54
CA GLU A 216 6.18 1.80 -19.07
C GLU A 216 6.03 3.00 -18.14
N MET A 217 4.88 3.16 -17.49
CA MET A 217 4.65 4.23 -16.53
C MET A 217 5.34 3.99 -15.18
N GLY A 218 5.83 2.78 -14.91
CA GLY A 218 6.54 2.41 -13.69
C GLY A 218 5.65 1.89 -12.55
N PHE A 219 4.43 1.44 -12.86
CA PHE A 219 3.57 0.80 -11.86
C PHE A 219 4.18 -0.55 -11.43
N THR A 220 4.00 -0.91 -10.16
CA THR A 220 4.48 -2.20 -9.61
C THR A 220 3.38 -2.99 -8.90
N ARG A 221 2.23 -2.38 -8.62
CA ARG A 221 1.07 -3.02 -7.99
C ARG A 221 -0.22 -2.63 -8.70
N VAL A 222 -1.11 -3.61 -8.88
CA VAL A 222 -2.46 -3.38 -9.38
C VAL A 222 -3.46 -3.82 -8.32
N GLU A 223 -4.45 -2.97 -8.06
CA GLU A 223 -5.58 -3.33 -7.22
C GLU A 223 -6.83 -3.47 -8.08
N LEU A 224 -7.39 -4.68 -8.07
CA LEU A 224 -8.56 -5.05 -8.83
C LEU A 224 -9.82 -4.90 -7.98
N GLY A 225 -10.80 -4.16 -8.51
CA GLY A 225 -12.15 -4.11 -7.96
C GLY A 225 -12.92 -5.42 -8.19
N VAL A 226 -12.57 -6.50 -7.50
CA VAL A 226 -13.18 -7.83 -7.66
C VAL A 226 -14.55 -7.90 -6.99
N GLN A 227 -14.66 -7.38 -5.77
CA GLN A 227 -15.84 -7.32 -4.90
C GLN A 227 -16.41 -8.67 -4.46
N THR A 228 -16.75 -9.56 -5.39
CA THR A 228 -17.25 -10.92 -5.16
C THR A 228 -16.66 -11.85 -6.22
N ILE A 229 -16.93 -13.15 -6.14
CA ILE A 229 -16.60 -14.12 -7.21
C ILE A 229 -17.85 -14.87 -7.72
N PHE A 230 -19.03 -14.28 -7.54
CA PHE A 230 -20.31 -14.81 -8.02
C PHE A 230 -20.89 -13.91 -9.12
N ASN A 231 -21.13 -14.48 -10.31
CA ASN A 231 -21.62 -13.74 -11.47
C ASN A 231 -23.06 -13.26 -11.30
N GLU A 232 -23.86 -13.99 -10.52
CA GLU A 232 -25.25 -13.64 -10.20
C GLU A 232 -25.27 -12.33 -9.39
N VAL A 233 -24.36 -12.23 -8.40
CA VAL A 233 -24.19 -11.02 -7.60
C VAL A 233 -23.69 -9.86 -8.46
N TYR A 234 -22.73 -10.10 -9.38
CA TYR A 234 -22.32 -9.07 -10.34
C TYR A 234 -23.47 -8.54 -11.18
N SER A 235 -24.31 -9.43 -11.70
CA SER A 235 -25.49 -9.05 -12.49
C SER A 235 -26.46 -8.22 -11.66
N LYS A 236 -26.76 -8.66 -10.43
CA LYS A 236 -27.65 -7.95 -9.50
C LYS A 236 -27.16 -6.53 -9.23
N VAL A 237 -25.88 -6.35 -8.91
CA VAL A 237 -25.30 -5.04 -8.57
C VAL A 237 -24.83 -4.24 -9.79
N LYS A 238 -25.15 -4.69 -11.01
CA LYS A 238 -24.81 -4.04 -12.28
C LYS A 238 -23.30 -3.80 -12.43
N ARG A 239 -22.49 -4.80 -12.07
CA ARG A 239 -21.04 -4.78 -12.23
C ARG A 239 -20.68 -5.10 -13.67
N GLY A 240 -19.92 -4.23 -14.34
CA GLY A 240 -19.60 -4.38 -15.77
C GLY A 240 -18.52 -5.41 -16.14
N HIS A 241 -18.27 -6.42 -15.33
CA HIS A 241 -17.37 -7.53 -15.66
C HIS A 241 -17.81 -8.80 -14.94
N ASP A 242 -17.30 -9.95 -15.40
CA ASP A 242 -17.56 -11.26 -14.83
C ASP A 242 -16.34 -11.81 -14.06
N VAL A 243 -16.46 -13.02 -13.52
CA VAL A 243 -15.38 -13.73 -12.84
C VAL A 243 -14.27 -14.12 -13.82
N LYS A 244 -14.59 -14.42 -15.07
CA LYS A 244 -13.59 -14.76 -16.09
C LYS A 244 -12.61 -13.60 -16.31
N ALA A 245 -13.11 -12.36 -16.37
CA ALA A 245 -12.27 -11.17 -16.43
C ALA A 245 -11.33 -11.05 -15.23
N VAL A 246 -11.78 -11.41 -14.01
CA VAL A 246 -10.92 -11.45 -12.80
C VAL A 246 -9.79 -12.46 -12.96
N ILE A 247 -10.12 -13.67 -13.42
CA ILE A 247 -9.14 -14.75 -13.62
C ILE A 247 -8.12 -14.36 -14.69
N ASP A 248 -8.57 -13.87 -15.84
CA ASP A 248 -7.72 -13.45 -16.95
C ASP A 248 -6.82 -12.26 -16.55
N ALA A 249 -7.38 -11.25 -15.86
CA ALA A 249 -6.63 -10.12 -15.34
C ALA A 249 -5.51 -10.58 -14.40
N THR A 250 -5.84 -11.47 -13.46
CA THR A 250 -4.90 -11.95 -12.45
C THR A 250 -3.75 -12.72 -13.07
N ARG A 251 -4.03 -13.60 -14.04
CA ARG A 251 -3.00 -14.31 -14.79
C ARG A 251 -2.05 -13.33 -15.47
N ARG A 252 -2.59 -12.43 -16.30
CA ARG A 252 -1.77 -11.48 -17.07
C ARG A 252 -0.91 -10.60 -16.15
N LEU A 253 -1.49 -10.10 -15.07
CA LEU A 253 -0.77 -9.29 -14.09
C LEU A 253 0.37 -10.06 -13.42
N LYS A 254 0.13 -11.31 -13.00
CA LYS A 254 1.17 -12.15 -12.40
C LYS A 254 2.28 -12.48 -13.40
N ASP A 255 1.94 -12.81 -14.64
CA ASP A 255 2.90 -13.11 -15.71
C ASP A 255 3.70 -11.88 -16.17
N ALA A 256 3.17 -10.67 -15.98
CA ALA A 256 3.90 -9.42 -16.16
C ALA A 256 4.71 -8.99 -14.91
N GLY A 257 4.64 -9.75 -13.82
CA GLY A 257 5.39 -9.53 -12.58
C GLY A 257 4.67 -8.67 -11.52
N PHE A 258 3.49 -8.12 -11.79
CA PHE A 258 2.79 -7.24 -10.84
C PHE A 258 2.41 -7.93 -9.54
N LYS A 259 2.45 -7.17 -8.43
CA LYS A 259 1.72 -7.52 -7.21
C LYS A 259 0.22 -7.29 -7.43
N VAL A 260 -0.62 -8.24 -7.03
CA VAL A 260 -2.06 -8.21 -7.25
C VAL A 260 -2.81 -8.10 -5.92
N CYS A 261 -3.62 -7.07 -5.78
CA CYS A 261 -4.50 -6.84 -4.64
C CYS A 261 -5.95 -6.96 -5.08
N TYR A 262 -6.78 -7.70 -4.34
CA TYR A 262 -8.23 -7.70 -4.58
C TYR A 262 -8.93 -6.80 -3.57
N HIS A 263 -9.83 -5.96 -4.06
CA HIS A 263 -10.89 -5.37 -3.24
C HIS A 263 -12.03 -6.39 -3.18
N ILE A 264 -12.46 -6.79 -1.99
CA ILE A 264 -13.56 -7.73 -1.76
C ILE A 264 -14.58 -7.06 -0.85
N MET A 265 -15.86 -7.17 -1.18
CA MET A 265 -16.97 -6.54 -0.48
C MET A 265 -17.93 -7.60 0.06
N PRO A 266 -17.78 -8.02 1.32
CA PRO A 266 -18.78 -8.85 1.99
C PRO A 266 -20.12 -8.10 2.19
N GLY A 267 -21.20 -8.85 2.28
CA GLY A 267 -22.55 -8.33 2.53
C GLY A 267 -23.13 -7.56 1.34
N LEU A 268 -22.76 -7.95 0.12
CA LEU A 268 -23.44 -7.46 -1.08
C LEU A 268 -24.90 -7.96 -1.11
N PRO A 269 -25.79 -7.32 -1.89
CA PRO A 269 -27.16 -7.79 -2.07
C PRO A 269 -27.24 -9.26 -2.46
N ASP A 270 -28.22 -9.96 -1.91
CA ASP A 270 -28.49 -11.38 -2.11
C ASP A 270 -27.32 -12.32 -1.70
N THR A 271 -26.37 -11.85 -0.89
CA THR A 271 -25.33 -12.71 -0.29
C THR A 271 -25.62 -13.06 1.17
N THR A 272 -25.11 -14.22 1.61
CA THR A 272 -25.14 -14.66 3.02
C THR A 272 -23.73 -14.68 3.60
N GLN A 273 -23.62 -14.73 4.94
CA GLN A 273 -22.31 -14.88 5.59
C GLN A 273 -21.58 -16.15 5.14
N ARG A 274 -22.31 -17.25 4.89
CA ARG A 274 -21.73 -18.49 4.37
C ARG A 274 -21.16 -18.29 2.97
N MET A 275 -21.91 -17.65 2.07
CA MET A 275 -21.42 -17.31 0.73
C MET A 275 -20.18 -16.42 0.81
N ASP A 276 -20.16 -15.42 1.69
CA ASP A 276 -18.99 -14.56 1.86
C ASP A 276 -17.78 -15.35 2.39
N LEU A 277 -17.95 -16.26 3.36
CA LEU A 277 -16.87 -17.17 3.80
C LEU A 277 -16.34 -18.02 2.63
N ASP A 278 -17.23 -18.54 1.79
CA ASP A 278 -16.89 -19.35 0.62
C ASP A 278 -16.06 -18.56 -0.40
N ILE A 279 -16.31 -17.25 -0.55
CA ILE A 279 -15.45 -16.37 -1.37
C ILE A 279 -14.01 -16.44 -0.85
N PHE A 280 -13.77 -16.19 0.44
CA PHE A 280 -12.41 -16.14 0.97
C PHE A 280 -11.70 -17.49 0.96
N ARG A 281 -12.44 -18.59 1.20
CA ARG A 281 -11.91 -19.94 1.01
C ARG A 281 -11.46 -20.16 -0.44
N SER A 282 -12.35 -19.92 -1.41
CA SER A 282 -12.09 -20.11 -2.84
C SER A 282 -10.94 -19.22 -3.34
N LEU A 283 -10.82 -17.98 -2.87
CA LEU A 283 -9.73 -17.07 -3.25
C LEU A 283 -8.33 -17.64 -2.98
N PHE A 284 -8.18 -18.53 -2.00
CA PHE A 284 -6.89 -19.11 -1.64
C PHE A 284 -6.75 -20.60 -2.01
N GLU A 285 -7.86 -21.35 -2.08
CA GLU A 285 -7.84 -22.75 -2.55
C GLU A 285 -7.75 -22.85 -4.07
N ASN A 286 -8.49 -22.01 -4.81
CA ASN A 286 -8.50 -22.02 -6.28
C ASN A 286 -7.31 -21.25 -6.86
N GLU A 287 -6.48 -21.94 -7.64
CA GLU A 287 -5.27 -21.38 -8.26
C GLU A 287 -5.53 -20.22 -9.22
N ASN A 288 -6.76 -20.06 -9.72
CA ASN A 288 -7.11 -18.97 -10.63
C ASN A 288 -7.10 -17.58 -9.96
N PHE A 289 -7.13 -17.51 -8.62
CA PHE A 289 -7.16 -16.26 -7.87
C PHE A 289 -5.84 -16.00 -7.12
N ARG A 290 -5.69 -16.58 -5.91
CA ARG A 290 -4.53 -16.46 -5.01
C ARG A 290 -3.88 -15.05 -5.01
N PRO A 291 -4.62 -14.00 -4.62
CA PRO A 291 -4.12 -12.63 -4.63
C PRO A 291 -3.10 -12.38 -3.51
N ASP A 292 -2.04 -11.62 -3.80
CA ASP A 292 -1.00 -11.29 -2.80
C ASP A 292 -1.55 -10.45 -1.64
N MET A 293 -2.58 -9.66 -1.92
CA MET A 293 -3.17 -8.70 -0.99
C MET A 293 -4.69 -8.67 -1.06
N LEU A 294 -5.31 -8.36 0.08
CA LEU A 294 -6.74 -8.11 0.19
C LEU A 294 -7.03 -6.75 0.82
N LYS A 295 -8.02 -6.05 0.26
CA LYS A 295 -8.74 -4.93 0.86
C LYS A 295 -10.18 -5.39 1.07
N ILE A 296 -10.53 -5.69 2.32
CA ILE A 296 -11.86 -6.18 2.69
C ILE A 296 -12.71 -4.99 3.09
N TYR A 297 -13.84 -4.79 2.42
CA TYR A 297 -14.72 -3.64 2.58
C TYR A 297 -16.15 -4.10 2.76
N PRO A 298 -16.60 -4.36 4.01
CA PRO A 298 -18.02 -4.63 4.26
C PRO A 298 -18.90 -3.58 3.57
N THR A 299 -19.93 -4.04 2.87
CA THR A 299 -20.77 -3.18 2.05
C THR A 299 -21.49 -2.16 2.93
N LEU A 300 -21.55 -0.91 2.46
CA LEU A 300 -22.12 0.22 3.17
C LEU A 300 -23.29 0.78 2.36
N VAL A 301 -24.32 1.26 3.07
CA VAL A 301 -25.41 2.03 2.47
C VAL A 301 -25.03 3.50 2.50
N LEU A 302 -24.95 4.09 1.31
CA LEU A 302 -24.59 5.50 1.11
C LEU A 302 -25.71 6.19 0.34
N GLU A 303 -26.05 7.42 0.73
CA GLU A 303 -27.10 8.19 0.07
C GLU A 303 -26.83 8.37 -1.43
N GLY A 304 -27.91 8.43 -2.21
CA GLY A 304 -27.86 8.60 -3.66
C GLY A 304 -27.38 7.37 -4.43
N THR A 305 -27.18 6.22 -3.78
CA THR A 305 -26.92 4.93 -4.42
C THR A 305 -28.21 4.14 -4.67
N GLU A 306 -28.21 3.24 -5.66
CA GLU A 306 -29.36 2.35 -5.85
C GLU A 306 -29.53 1.40 -4.65
N LEU A 307 -28.42 1.04 -4.00
CA LEU A 307 -28.42 0.26 -2.77
C LEU A 307 -29.15 0.98 -1.61
N TYR A 308 -29.10 2.30 -1.56
CA TYR A 308 -29.86 3.09 -0.59
C TYR A 308 -31.36 2.99 -0.81
N GLU A 309 -31.82 3.00 -2.07
CA GLU A 309 -33.25 2.79 -2.37
C GLU A 309 -33.70 1.36 -2.01
N TRP A 310 -32.86 0.35 -2.23
CA TRP A 310 -33.16 -1.02 -1.78
C TRP A 310 -33.26 -1.11 -0.27
N TRP A 311 -32.34 -0.48 0.46
CA TRP A 311 -32.38 -0.41 1.91
C TRP A 311 -33.63 0.31 2.42
N LYS A 312 -33.96 1.47 1.86
CA LYS A 312 -35.12 2.27 2.23
C LYS A 312 -36.44 1.52 2.04
N ASN A 313 -36.52 0.66 1.02
CA ASN A 313 -37.68 -0.18 0.72
C ASN A 313 -37.66 -1.55 1.44
N GLY A 314 -36.70 -1.80 2.34
CA GLY A 314 -36.58 -3.06 3.09
C GLY A 314 -36.07 -4.25 2.26
N LEU A 315 -35.57 -4.02 1.05
CA LEU A 315 -35.04 -5.03 0.13
C LEU A 315 -33.55 -5.36 0.37
N TYR A 316 -32.86 -4.60 1.22
CA TYR A 316 -31.45 -4.82 1.54
C TYR A 316 -31.12 -4.43 2.98
N ARG A 317 -30.32 -5.27 3.65
CA ARG A 317 -29.77 -5.01 4.98
C ARG A 317 -28.24 -5.22 4.95
N PRO A 318 -27.41 -4.20 5.20
CA PRO A 318 -25.97 -4.37 5.29
C PRO A 318 -25.57 -5.09 6.59
N TYR A 319 -24.35 -5.61 6.65
CA TYR A 319 -23.81 -6.12 7.91
C TYR A 319 -23.64 -5.00 8.94
N SER A 320 -24.05 -5.30 10.16
CA SER A 320 -23.65 -4.53 11.33
C SER A 320 -22.14 -4.63 11.57
N THR A 321 -21.62 -3.77 12.45
CA THR A 321 -20.19 -3.83 12.85
C THR A 321 -19.82 -5.17 13.47
N ASN A 322 -20.71 -5.78 14.25
CA ASN A 322 -20.45 -7.07 14.91
C ASN A 322 -20.43 -8.21 13.90
N GLU A 323 -21.44 -8.30 13.02
CA GLU A 323 -21.50 -9.33 11.97
C GLU A 323 -20.27 -9.26 11.04
N ALA A 324 -19.86 -8.05 10.65
CA ALA A 324 -18.66 -7.86 9.85
C ALA A 324 -17.39 -8.27 10.62
N ALA A 325 -17.32 -8.00 11.92
CA ALA A 325 -16.19 -8.40 12.75
C ALA A 325 -16.10 -9.92 12.92
N ASP A 326 -17.23 -10.61 13.14
CA ASP A 326 -17.31 -12.07 13.25
C ASP A 326 -16.86 -12.75 11.95
N LEU A 327 -17.39 -12.27 10.81
CA LEU A 327 -17.00 -12.77 9.51
C LEU A 327 -15.49 -12.63 9.26
N ILE A 328 -14.94 -11.42 9.50
CA ILE A 328 -13.52 -11.15 9.22
C ILE A 328 -12.60 -11.85 10.23
N GLU A 329 -13.03 -12.08 11.46
CA GLU A 329 -12.33 -12.93 12.42
C GLU A 329 -12.18 -14.35 11.87
N LEU A 330 -13.28 -14.98 11.45
CA LEU A 330 -13.28 -16.33 10.88
C LEU A 330 -12.38 -16.43 9.65
N ILE A 331 -12.47 -15.43 8.75
CA ILE A 331 -11.60 -15.35 7.56
C ILE A 331 -10.13 -15.33 7.97
N LYS A 332 -9.78 -14.44 8.91
CA LYS A 332 -8.40 -14.24 9.35
C LYS A 332 -7.82 -15.43 10.12
N ALA A 333 -8.66 -16.19 10.81
CA ALA A 333 -8.27 -17.38 11.55
C ALA A 333 -8.06 -18.59 10.63
N ASN A 334 -8.90 -18.76 9.60
CA ASN A 334 -8.98 -20.03 8.87
C ASN A 334 -8.43 -19.99 7.44
N PHE A 335 -8.57 -18.88 6.70
CA PHE A 335 -8.36 -18.91 5.25
C PHE A 335 -7.13 -18.14 4.75
N ILE A 336 -6.58 -17.22 5.54
CA ILE A 336 -5.51 -16.34 5.04
C ILE A 336 -4.14 -17.01 5.14
N PRO A 337 -3.47 -17.30 4.02
CA PRO A 337 -2.16 -17.94 4.05
C PRO A 337 -1.06 -16.97 4.46
N LYS A 338 0.09 -17.53 4.85
CA LYS A 338 1.28 -16.78 5.30
C LYS A 338 1.80 -15.77 4.28
N TRP A 339 1.60 -16.04 2.98
CA TRP A 339 2.08 -15.22 1.87
C TRP A 339 1.12 -14.08 1.47
N SER A 340 -0.09 -14.01 2.03
CA SER A 340 -1.07 -12.97 1.71
C SER A 340 -1.13 -11.87 2.78
N ARG A 341 -1.47 -10.65 2.37
CA ARG A 341 -1.55 -9.47 3.25
C ARG A 341 -2.92 -8.81 3.22
N ILE A 342 -3.59 -8.73 4.38
CA ILE A 342 -4.82 -7.92 4.52
C ILE A 342 -4.44 -6.45 4.77
N MET A 343 -4.50 -5.65 3.71
CA MET A 343 -4.19 -4.22 3.69
C MET A 343 -5.18 -3.42 4.55
N ARG A 344 -6.48 -3.62 4.33
CA ARG A 344 -7.58 -2.91 5.01
C ARG A 344 -8.75 -3.86 5.26
N VAL A 345 -9.54 -3.52 6.29
CA VAL A 345 -10.79 -4.23 6.66
C VAL A 345 -11.99 -3.28 6.67
N GLN A 346 -11.80 -2.02 6.27
CA GLN A 346 -12.82 -0.98 6.20
C GLN A 346 -12.39 0.09 5.19
N ARG A 347 -13.36 0.78 4.58
CA ARG A 347 -13.12 1.93 3.69
C ARG A 347 -12.84 3.19 4.50
N ASP A 348 -12.25 4.18 3.86
CA ASP A 348 -11.97 5.49 4.46
C ASP A 348 -13.13 6.46 4.21
N ILE A 349 -14.37 6.01 4.45
CA ILE A 349 -15.58 6.82 4.29
C ILE A 349 -15.92 7.43 5.66
N PRO A 350 -16.13 8.76 5.75
CA PRO A 350 -16.54 9.40 7.00
C PRO A 350 -17.83 8.80 7.54
N ALA A 351 -17.91 8.58 8.85
CA ALA A 351 -19.08 7.93 9.46
C ALA A 351 -20.39 8.70 9.23
N GLN A 352 -20.33 10.03 9.03
CA GLN A 352 -21.52 10.84 8.71
C GLN A 352 -22.14 10.49 7.36
N GLU A 353 -21.33 10.02 6.40
CA GLU A 353 -21.80 9.64 5.06
C GLU A 353 -22.38 8.21 5.03
N ILE A 354 -22.23 7.45 6.12
CA ILE A 354 -22.68 6.05 6.21
C ILE A 354 -24.09 6.03 6.80
N ILE A 355 -25.08 5.89 5.93
CA ILE A 355 -26.49 5.74 6.33
C ILE A 355 -26.68 4.46 7.15
N ASP A 356 -26.16 3.33 6.66
CA ASP A 356 -26.22 2.05 7.36
C ASP A 356 -25.02 1.13 7.03
N GLY A 357 -24.75 0.16 7.91
CA GLY A 357 -23.63 -0.78 7.85
C GLY A 357 -22.57 -0.53 8.93
N VAL A 358 -21.30 -0.76 8.59
CA VAL A 358 -20.19 -0.59 9.54
C VAL A 358 -19.87 0.89 9.78
N LYS A 359 -20.39 1.45 10.86
CA LYS A 359 -20.16 2.86 11.26
C LYS A 359 -18.93 3.07 12.15
N LYS A 360 -18.48 2.03 12.88
CA LYS A 360 -17.32 2.17 13.79
C LYS A 360 -16.01 2.23 13.01
N GLY A 361 -15.26 3.32 13.20
CA GLY A 361 -13.96 3.54 12.54
C GLY A 361 -12.81 2.66 13.03
N ASN A 362 -13.03 1.79 14.01
CA ASN A 362 -12.01 0.94 14.63
C ASN A 362 -12.25 -0.57 14.43
N LEU A 363 -12.91 -0.99 13.35
CA LEU A 363 -13.24 -2.41 13.06
C LEU A 363 -12.02 -3.34 13.18
N ARG A 364 -10.84 -2.89 12.71
CA ARG A 364 -9.60 -3.68 12.83
C ARG A 364 -9.20 -3.97 14.28
N GLN A 365 -9.45 -3.04 15.20
CA GLN A 365 -9.16 -3.22 16.61
C GLN A 365 -10.13 -4.23 17.23
N ILE A 366 -11.43 -4.08 16.94
CA ILE A 366 -12.48 -5.02 17.39
C ILE A 366 -12.14 -6.46 16.98
N ILE A 367 -11.79 -6.67 15.71
CA ILE A 367 -11.39 -8.00 15.22
C ILE A 367 -10.13 -8.53 15.93
N ALA A 368 -9.18 -7.66 16.27
CA ALA A 368 -7.95 -8.08 16.95
C ALA A 368 -8.21 -8.48 18.41
N GLU A 369 -9.13 -7.78 19.09
CA GLU A 369 -9.58 -8.11 20.45
C GLU A 369 -10.32 -9.45 20.46
N ARG A 370 -11.22 -9.67 19.50
CA ARG A 370 -11.96 -10.95 19.36
C ARG A 370 -11.06 -12.15 19.09
N LEU A 371 -10.15 -12.02 18.12
CA LEU A 371 -9.15 -13.07 17.86
C LEU A 371 -8.40 -13.44 19.16
N LYS A 372 -8.04 -12.44 19.98
CA LYS A 372 -7.36 -12.68 21.26
C LYS A 372 -8.28 -13.36 22.28
N SER A 373 -9.52 -12.91 22.45
CA SER A 373 -10.45 -13.49 23.43
C SER A 373 -10.83 -14.93 23.09
N HIS A 374 -10.88 -15.29 21.81
CA HIS A 374 -11.17 -16.65 21.35
C HIS A 374 -9.91 -17.52 21.19
N GLY A 375 -8.72 -17.04 21.55
CA GLY A 375 -7.47 -17.80 21.41
C GLY A 375 -7.03 -18.05 19.97
N LEU A 376 -7.61 -17.33 19.01
CA LEU A 376 -7.33 -17.45 17.58
C LEU A 376 -6.16 -16.56 17.15
N LYS A 377 -5.41 -17.00 16.14
CA LYS A 377 -4.27 -16.25 15.58
C LYS A 377 -4.42 -16.08 14.08
N CYS A 378 -4.10 -14.89 13.58
CA CYS A 378 -4.04 -14.62 12.16
C CYS A 378 -2.59 -14.72 11.64
N ARG A 379 -2.39 -15.52 10.59
CA ARG A 379 -1.06 -15.81 10.01
C ARG A 379 -0.69 -14.93 8.81
N CYS A 380 -1.51 -13.94 8.45
CA CYS A 380 -1.22 -13.07 7.31
C CYS A 380 0.03 -12.23 7.55
N ILE A 381 0.66 -11.76 6.47
CA ILE A 381 1.86 -10.92 6.49
C ILE A 381 1.71 -9.78 7.50
N ARG A 382 0.61 -9.01 7.43
CA ARG A 382 0.37 -7.82 8.27
C ARG A 382 0.38 -8.12 9.77
N CYS A 383 -0.13 -9.28 10.18
CA CYS A 383 -0.21 -9.65 11.59
C CYS A 383 1.14 -10.13 12.15
N ARG A 384 2.07 -10.51 11.27
CA ARG A 384 3.40 -11.01 11.62
C ARG A 384 4.52 -10.00 11.41
N GLU A 385 4.31 -8.89 10.68
CA GLU A 385 5.35 -7.87 10.44
C GLU A 385 6.05 -7.44 11.75
N ILE A 386 7.39 -7.52 11.78
CA ILE A 386 8.19 -7.22 12.97
C ILE A 386 7.91 -5.82 13.54
N GLY A 387 7.66 -4.84 12.68
CA GLY A 387 7.33 -3.47 13.09
C GLY A 387 6.01 -3.39 13.86
N HIS A 388 5.01 -4.19 13.51
CA HIS A 388 3.74 -4.25 14.24
C HIS A 388 3.87 -4.98 15.58
N LYS A 389 4.69 -6.03 15.64
CA LYS A 389 4.98 -6.77 16.89
C LYS A 389 5.75 -5.90 17.89
N ARG A 390 6.75 -5.13 17.42
CA ARG A 390 7.50 -4.15 18.25
C ARG A 390 6.59 -3.11 18.89
N LEU A 391 5.74 -2.46 18.10
CA LEU A 391 4.81 -1.42 18.62
C LEU A 391 3.83 -1.93 19.68
N LYS A 392 3.57 -3.24 19.70
CA LYS A 392 2.69 -3.89 20.67
C LYS A 392 3.44 -4.50 21.85
N ASN A 393 4.76 -4.31 21.94
CA ASN A 393 5.63 -4.95 22.93
C ASN A 393 5.50 -6.48 22.94
N GLN A 394 5.47 -7.08 21.75
CA GLN A 394 5.29 -8.53 21.55
C GLN A 394 6.58 -9.25 21.12
N ILE A 395 7.75 -8.68 21.45
CA ILE A 395 9.06 -9.31 21.22
C ILE A 395 9.69 -9.53 22.58
N ASN A 396 9.65 -10.77 23.05
CA ASN A 396 10.04 -11.12 24.40
C ASN A 396 11.19 -12.15 24.43
N LYS A 397 11.62 -12.62 23.25
CA LYS A 397 12.64 -13.66 23.09
C LYS A 397 13.72 -13.20 22.12
N PRO A 398 14.97 -13.66 22.26
CA PRO A 398 16.01 -13.48 21.26
C PRO A 398 15.52 -13.95 19.87
N PRO A 399 15.72 -13.16 18.81
CA PRO A 399 15.22 -13.52 17.49
C PRO A 399 16.02 -14.68 16.90
N ASP A 400 15.32 -15.64 16.30
CA ASP A 400 15.91 -16.75 15.56
C ASP A 400 15.46 -16.68 14.09
N VAL A 401 16.32 -16.13 13.24
CA VAL A 401 15.98 -15.83 11.85
C VAL A 401 16.19 -17.06 10.97
N VAL A 402 15.07 -17.63 10.55
CA VAL A 402 15.05 -18.72 9.56
C VAL A 402 14.50 -18.21 8.24
N PHE A 403 14.91 -18.87 7.16
CA PHE A 403 14.41 -18.58 5.83
C PHE A 403 13.59 -19.77 5.34
N THR A 404 12.32 -19.52 5.06
CA THR A 404 11.35 -20.54 4.61
C THR A 404 10.92 -20.28 3.18
N ILE A 405 10.52 -21.33 2.47
CA ILE A 405 10.00 -21.26 1.11
C ILE A 405 8.63 -21.93 1.10
N SER A 406 7.62 -21.24 0.59
CA SER A 406 6.29 -21.81 0.34
C SER A 406 5.99 -21.74 -1.16
N ALA A 407 5.93 -22.91 -1.81
CA ALA A 407 5.56 -23.02 -3.21
C ALA A 407 4.04 -23.23 -3.36
N TYR A 408 3.41 -22.58 -4.32
CA TYR A 408 1.99 -22.79 -4.62
C TYR A 408 1.66 -22.44 -6.08
N PRO A 409 0.84 -23.24 -6.78
CA PRO A 409 0.41 -22.90 -8.13
C PRO A 409 -0.46 -21.65 -8.10
N ALA A 410 -0.32 -20.76 -9.07
CA ALA A 410 -1.24 -19.65 -9.22
C ALA A 410 -1.27 -19.17 -10.66
N SER A 411 -2.48 -19.11 -11.22
CA SER A 411 -2.73 -18.61 -12.56
C SER A 411 -1.81 -19.28 -13.59
N ARG A 412 -1.79 -20.62 -13.60
CA ARG A 412 -0.96 -21.48 -14.48
C ARG A 412 0.56 -21.37 -14.33
N GLY A 413 1.05 -20.53 -13.42
CA GLY A 413 2.45 -20.47 -13.04
C GLY A 413 2.67 -21.04 -11.65
N MET A 414 3.92 -20.98 -11.18
CA MET A 414 4.29 -21.37 -9.83
C MET A 414 4.81 -20.16 -9.05
N GLU A 415 4.24 -19.90 -7.88
CA GLU A 415 4.72 -18.88 -6.96
C GLU A 415 5.58 -19.51 -5.86
N TYR A 416 6.66 -18.83 -5.50
CA TYR A 416 7.52 -19.18 -4.39
C TYR A 416 7.61 -17.96 -3.46
N PHE A 417 7.07 -18.11 -2.26
CA PHE A 417 7.17 -17.12 -1.20
C PHE A 417 8.36 -17.45 -0.31
N ILE A 418 9.44 -16.69 -0.44
CA ILE A 418 10.66 -16.85 0.34
C ILE A 418 10.59 -15.85 1.50
N ALA A 419 10.56 -16.32 2.74
CA ALA A 419 10.35 -15.46 3.91
C ALA A 419 11.49 -15.60 4.92
N ALA A 420 12.01 -14.47 5.39
CA ALA A 420 12.84 -14.39 6.59
C ALA A 420 11.92 -14.22 7.80
N GLU A 421 11.76 -15.29 8.58
CA GLU A 421 10.86 -15.37 9.73
C GLU A 421 11.66 -15.54 11.03
N ASP A 422 11.19 -14.92 12.10
CA ASP A 422 11.63 -15.18 13.46
C ASP A 422 10.66 -16.19 14.10
N LEU A 423 11.11 -17.43 14.28
CA LEU A 423 10.28 -18.51 14.79
C LEU A 423 9.86 -18.29 16.25
N ASN A 424 10.74 -17.69 17.05
CA ASN A 424 10.51 -17.50 18.49
C ASN A 424 9.39 -16.49 18.76
N ASN A 425 9.28 -15.47 17.90
CA ASN A 425 8.32 -14.37 18.07
C ASN A 425 7.15 -14.42 17.07
N ASP A 426 7.09 -15.44 16.21
CA ASP A 426 6.16 -15.54 15.07
C ASP A 426 6.09 -14.20 14.31
N ALA A 427 7.27 -13.75 13.89
CA ALA A 427 7.45 -12.45 13.26
C ALA A 427 8.06 -12.58 11.87
N LEU A 428 7.65 -11.72 10.97
CA LEU A 428 8.13 -11.63 9.60
C LEU A 428 9.06 -10.43 9.48
N ILE A 429 10.31 -10.69 9.13
CA ILE A 429 11.36 -9.69 8.99
C ILE A 429 11.43 -9.18 7.55
N GLY A 430 11.31 -10.08 6.59
CA GLY A 430 11.32 -9.74 5.17
C GLY A 430 10.83 -10.91 4.34
N PHE A 431 10.50 -10.64 3.09
CA PHE A 431 10.09 -11.67 2.14
C PHE A 431 10.39 -11.27 0.70
N LEU A 432 10.40 -12.28 -0.16
CA LEU A 432 10.50 -12.15 -1.60
C LEU A 432 9.43 -13.03 -2.27
N ARG A 433 8.80 -12.51 -3.32
CA ARG A 433 7.88 -13.25 -4.20
C ARG A 433 8.60 -13.58 -5.51
N LEU A 434 8.91 -14.84 -5.72
CA LEU A 434 9.49 -15.35 -6.97
C LEU A 434 8.42 -16.12 -7.73
N ARG A 435 8.33 -15.95 -9.04
CA ARG A 435 7.35 -16.65 -9.89
C ARG A 435 8.04 -17.30 -11.07
N LYS A 436 7.73 -18.58 -11.34
CA LYS A 436 7.84 -19.14 -12.69
C LYS A 436 6.58 -18.73 -13.46
N PRO A 437 6.68 -17.88 -14.49
CA PRO A 437 5.51 -17.40 -15.23
C PRO A 437 4.82 -18.55 -15.98
N SER A 438 3.57 -18.33 -16.38
CA SER A 438 2.86 -19.32 -17.21
C SER A 438 3.36 -19.31 -18.66
N GLU A 439 2.95 -20.32 -19.42
CA GLU A 439 3.15 -20.43 -20.86
C GLU A 439 2.53 -19.27 -21.66
N LYS A 440 1.67 -18.46 -21.02
CA LYS A 440 0.96 -17.33 -21.62
C LYS A 440 1.60 -15.97 -21.35
N ALA A 441 2.78 -15.92 -20.74
CA ALA A 441 3.53 -14.68 -20.67
C ALA A 441 3.86 -14.17 -22.09
N TRP A 442 3.81 -12.86 -22.30
CA TRP A 442 3.97 -12.26 -23.65
C TRP A 442 5.13 -11.26 -23.74
N ARG A 443 5.69 -10.83 -22.60
CA ARG A 443 6.74 -9.82 -22.57
C ARG A 443 8.04 -10.42 -23.11
N PRO A 444 8.70 -9.79 -24.10
CA PRO A 444 9.94 -10.32 -24.66
C PRO A 444 11.06 -10.40 -23.61
N GLU A 445 11.08 -9.49 -22.64
CA GLU A 445 12.03 -9.52 -21.52
C GLU A 445 11.87 -10.76 -20.63
N ILE A 446 10.72 -11.43 -20.70
CA ILE A 446 10.37 -12.62 -19.90
C ILE A 446 10.45 -13.89 -20.75
N THR A 447 9.99 -13.84 -22.01
CA THR A 447 9.83 -15.03 -22.86
C THR A 447 11.05 -15.35 -23.72
N SER A 448 12.04 -14.45 -23.80
CA SER A 448 13.24 -14.68 -24.62
C SER A 448 14.11 -15.86 -24.16
N MET A 449 13.93 -16.29 -22.91
CA MET A 449 14.72 -17.29 -22.19
C MET A 449 13.88 -17.87 -21.05
N GLU A 450 14.31 -18.98 -20.45
CA GLU A 450 13.64 -19.52 -19.25
C GLU A 450 13.82 -18.56 -18.06
N SER A 451 12.85 -17.66 -17.87
CA SER A 451 12.96 -16.55 -16.93
C SER A 451 12.09 -16.73 -15.68
N PHE A 452 12.62 -16.33 -14.54
CA PHE A 452 11.88 -16.21 -13.28
C PHE A 452 11.64 -14.75 -12.91
N LEU A 453 10.49 -14.46 -12.31
CA LEU A 453 10.08 -13.10 -11.98
C LEU A 453 10.16 -12.84 -10.48
N ILE A 454 10.95 -11.85 -10.07
CA ILE A 454 10.84 -11.28 -8.72
C ILE A 454 9.76 -10.19 -8.76
N ARG A 455 8.62 -10.52 -8.15
CA ARG A 455 7.41 -9.68 -8.11
C ARG A 455 7.44 -8.67 -6.97
N GLU A 456 8.12 -9.04 -5.88
CA GLU A 456 8.26 -8.19 -4.70
C GLU A 456 9.48 -8.63 -3.89
N LEU A 457 10.28 -7.67 -3.43
CA LEU A 457 11.23 -7.84 -2.33
C LEU A 457 10.88 -6.78 -1.29
N HIS A 458 10.59 -7.23 -0.07
CA HIS A 458 10.24 -6.34 1.03
C HIS A 458 10.99 -6.73 2.29
N VAL A 459 11.71 -5.79 2.90
CA VAL A 459 12.37 -5.98 4.19
C VAL A 459 11.79 -4.94 5.15
N TYR A 460 11.21 -5.42 6.24
CA TYR A 460 10.67 -4.58 7.30
C TYR A 460 11.83 -4.09 8.17
N GLY A 461 12.14 -2.80 8.07
CA GLY A 461 13.15 -2.13 8.89
C GLY A 461 12.63 -0.81 9.46
N GLU A 462 13.34 -0.29 10.45
CA GLU A 462 13.16 1.10 10.87
C GLU A 462 13.50 2.04 9.70
N ALA A 463 12.71 3.10 9.59
CA ALA A 463 12.80 4.14 8.57
C ALA A 463 14.07 4.99 8.71
N LEU A 464 15.25 4.42 8.57
CA LEU A 464 16.48 5.21 8.58
C LEU A 464 16.60 5.98 7.27
N PRO A 465 16.92 7.29 7.32
CA PRO A 465 17.36 8.03 6.15
C PRO A 465 18.52 7.32 5.45
N LEU A 466 18.62 7.45 4.13
CA LEU A 466 19.78 6.96 3.37
C LEU A 466 21.07 7.52 3.97
N GLY A 467 21.95 6.64 4.48
CA GLY A 467 23.23 7.00 5.10
C GLY A 467 23.28 6.92 6.63
N CYS A 468 22.15 6.84 7.32
CA CYS A 468 22.10 6.80 8.79
C CYS A 468 22.03 5.37 9.35
N ARG A 469 22.60 5.16 10.55
CA ARG A 469 22.80 3.83 11.17
C ARG A 469 22.11 3.77 12.54
N SER A 470 21.12 2.89 12.73
CA SER A 470 20.59 2.56 14.07
C SER A 470 21.42 1.45 14.72
N LYS A 471 21.70 1.56 16.02
CA LYS A 471 22.32 0.47 16.80
C LYS A 471 21.44 -0.80 16.84
N ASN A 472 20.12 -0.65 16.73
CA ASN A 472 19.15 -1.76 16.72
C ASN A 472 18.89 -2.36 15.31
N SER A 473 19.51 -1.82 14.25
CA SER A 473 19.34 -2.34 12.88
C SER A 473 20.22 -3.54 12.54
N TRP A 474 21.15 -3.93 13.42
CA TRP A 474 22.16 -4.95 13.13
C TRP A 474 21.56 -6.31 12.73
N GLN A 475 20.43 -6.71 13.31
CA GLN A 475 19.75 -7.98 13.00
C GLN A 475 19.11 -8.04 11.60
N HIS A 476 18.85 -6.89 10.96
CA HIS A 476 18.19 -6.81 9.64
C HIS A 476 19.17 -6.55 8.49
N ARG A 477 20.47 -6.41 8.79
CA ARG A 477 21.49 -6.20 7.77
C ARG A 477 21.65 -7.46 6.92
N GLY A 478 21.66 -7.29 5.60
CA GLY A 478 21.87 -8.38 4.66
C GLY A 478 20.64 -9.25 4.34
N VAL A 479 19.53 -9.15 5.08
CA VAL A 479 18.32 -9.96 4.82
C VAL A 479 17.84 -9.83 3.37
N GLY A 480 17.80 -8.59 2.84
CA GLY A 480 17.40 -8.36 1.45
C GLY A 480 18.34 -9.00 0.43
N THR A 481 19.65 -8.97 0.70
CA THR A 481 20.68 -9.60 -0.15
C THR A 481 20.57 -11.12 -0.09
N THR A 482 20.36 -11.69 1.10
CA THR A 482 20.17 -13.14 1.29
C THR A 482 18.89 -13.63 0.62
N LEU A 483 17.78 -12.89 0.73
CA LEU A 483 16.53 -13.22 0.02
C LEU A 483 16.74 -13.22 -1.50
N LEU A 484 17.45 -12.22 -2.02
CA LEU A 484 17.74 -12.11 -3.45
C LEU A 484 18.62 -13.28 -3.93
N LYS A 485 19.68 -13.61 -3.18
CA LYS A 485 20.56 -14.75 -3.50
C LYS A 485 19.80 -16.08 -3.48
N ARG A 486 18.96 -16.31 -2.48
CA ARG A 486 18.12 -17.53 -2.41
C ARG A 486 17.13 -17.63 -3.56
N ALA A 487 16.64 -16.48 -4.06
CA ALA A 487 15.78 -16.46 -5.23
C ALA A 487 16.55 -16.83 -6.51
N GLU A 488 17.80 -16.35 -6.64
CA GLU A 488 18.73 -16.73 -7.72
C GLU A 488 19.05 -18.22 -7.70
N GLU A 489 19.42 -18.77 -6.54
CA GLU A 489 19.70 -20.19 -6.32
C GLU A 489 18.46 -21.05 -6.67
N LEU A 490 17.28 -20.70 -6.12
CA LEU A 490 16.04 -21.44 -6.39
C LEU A 490 15.62 -21.38 -7.85
N ALA A 491 15.80 -20.25 -8.53
CA ALA A 491 15.50 -20.15 -9.95
C ALA A 491 16.43 -21.06 -10.78
N LEU A 492 17.73 -21.08 -10.47
CA LEU A 492 18.72 -21.93 -11.14
C LEU A 492 18.41 -23.41 -10.94
N GLU A 493 18.12 -23.84 -9.70
CA GLU A 493 17.69 -25.21 -9.37
C GLU A 493 16.45 -25.67 -10.15
N LYS A 494 15.60 -24.72 -10.57
CA LYS A 494 14.38 -24.96 -11.34
C LYS A 494 14.57 -24.75 -12.85
N GLY A 495 15.81 -24.68 -13.32
CA GLY A 495 16.18 -24.54 -14.73
C GLY A 495 16.00 -23.13 -15.29
N GLY A 496 15.94 -22.10 -14.43
CA GLY A 496 15.92 -20.71 -14.87
C GLY A 496 17.29 -20.24 -15.33
N GLU A 497 17.32 -19.44 -16.38
CA GLU A 497 18.53 -18.85 -16.96
C GLU A 497 18.63 -17.34 -16.68
N LYS A 498 17.49 -16.71 -16.40
CA LYS A 498 17.39 -15.26 -16.17
C LYS A 498 16.41 -14.95 -15.04
N ILE A 499 16.75 -13.96 -14.22
CA ILE A 499 15.80 -13.33 -13.31
C ILE A 499 15.42 -11.95 -13.83
N VAL A 500 14.13 -11.68 -13.85
CA VAL A 500 13.52 -10.39 -14.20
C VAL A 500 12.82 -9.81 -12.98
N VAL A 501 12.98 -8.53 -12.71
CA VAL A 501 12.45 -7.86 -11.52
C VAL A 501 11.58 -6.67 -11.90
N ILE A 502 10.35 -6.65 -11.41
CA ILE A 502 9.48 -5.47 -11.47
C ILE A 502 9.81 -4.48 -10.34
N SER A 503 10.87 -3.71 -10.54
CA SER A 503 11.36 -2.77 -9.55
C SER A 503 10.66 -1.42 -9.63
N GLY A 504 10.39 -0.80 -8.47
CA GLY A 504 9.98 0.60 -8.43
C GLY A 504 11.09 1.51 -8.96
N ILE A 505 10.73 2.63 -9.59
CA ILE A 505 11.67 3.55 -10.26
C ILE A 505 12.84 3.91 -9.34
N GLY A 506 12.54 4.35 -8.10
CA GLY A 506 13.55 4.75 -7.12
C GLY A 506 14.30 3.60 -6.44
N ALA A 507 13.94 2.35 -6.73
CA ALA A 507 14.54 1.14 -6.16
C ALA A 507 15.48 0.42 -7.14
N LYS A 508 15.54 0.80 -8.42
CA LYS A 508 16.39 0.14 -9.44
C LYS A 508 17.88 0.12 -9.06
N GLU A 509 18.38 1.19 -8.44
CA GLU A 509 19.77 1.29 -7.98
C GLU A 509 20.17 0.18 -6.97
N TYR A 510 19.22 -0.31 -6.17
CA TYR A 510 19.48 -1.43 -5.27
C TYR A 510 19.85 -2.70 -6.06
N TYR A 511 19.13 -2.98 -7.15
CA TYR A 511 19.37 -4.15 -7.98
C TYR A 511 20.62 -4.00 -8.83
N PHE A 512 20.92 -2.80 -9.33
CA PHE A 512 22.17 -2.53 -10.05
C PHE A 512 23.42 -2.85 -9.21
N LYS A 513 23.37 -2.58 -7.90
CA LYS A 513 24.44 -2.96 -6.95
C LYS A 513 24.60 -4.48 -6.77
N HIS A 514 23.61 -5.27 -7.17
CA HIS A 514 23.63 -6.74 -7.11
C HIS A 514 23.85 -7.38 -8.49
N GLY A 515 24.33 -6.61 -9.47
CA GLY A 515 24.66 -7.10 -10.81
C GLY A 515 23.49 -7.22 -11.77
N TYR A 516 22.32 -6.67 -11.43
CA TYR A 516 21.21 -6.54 -12.38
C TYR A 516 21.48 -5.38 -13.33
N VAL A 517 20.94 -5.48 -14.53
CA VAL A 517 21.00 -4.46 -15.58
C VAL A 517 19.60 -4.03 -15.98
N ARG A 518 19.48 -2.92 -16.71
CA ARG A 518 18.19 -2.45 -17.23
C ARG A 518 17.72 -3.37 -18.35
N ASP A 519 16.46 -3.76 -18.30
CA ASP A 519 15.84 -4.64 -19.30
C ASP A 519 14.39 -4.21 -19.53
N GLY A 520 14.20 -3.34 -20.54
CA GLY A 520 12.91 -2.68 -20.79
C GLY A 520 12.37 -1.92 -19.55
N PRO A 521 11.11 -2.15 -19.13
CA PRO A 521 10.56 -1.57 -17.91
C PRO A 521 11.12 -2.21 -16.63
N TYR A 522 11.71 -3.40 -16.74
CA TYR A 522 12.26 -4.19 -15.65
C TYR A 522 13.73 -3.87 -15.35
N VAL A 523 14.30 -4.63 -14.43
CA VAL A 523 15.74 -4.90 -14.34
C VAL A 523 15.93 -6.41 -14.34
N SER A 524 16.97 -6.92 -14.99
CA SER A 524 17.20 -8.37 -15.10
C SER A 524 18.66 -8.74 -14.86
N LYS A 525 18.89 -10.02 -14.59
CA LYS A 525 20.22 -10.61 -14.38
C LYS A 525 20.23 -12.02 -14.95
N MET A 526 21.25 -12.33 -15.73
CA MET A 526 21.55 -13.70 -16.13
C MET A 526 22.08 -14.46 -14.92
N ILE A 527 21.51 -15.63 -14.66
CA ILE A 527 21.96 -16.53 -13.58
C ILE A 527 22.74 -17.68 -14.21
N LYS A 528 23.87 -18.03 -13.60
CA LYS A 528 24.80 -19.07 -14.05
C LYS A 528 25.15 -19.97 -12.88
#